data_AF-A0A1T0C3D1-F1
#
_entry.id   AF-A0A1T0C3D1-F1
#
_cell.length_a   1.000
_cell.length_b   1.000
_cell.length_c   1.000
_cell.angle_alpha   90.00
_cell.angle_beta   90.00
_cell.angle_gamma   90.00
#
_symmetry.space_group_name_H-M   'P 1'
#
loop_
_entity.id
_entity.type
_entity.pdbx_description
1 polymer ?
#
loop_
_entity_poly.entity_id
_entity_poly.type
_entity_poly.pdbx_seq_one_letter_code
_entity_poly.pdbx_strand_id
1 'polypeptide(L)'
;MKYRKKPVVIEAIQFTDTEESILELSELGLDPVRVDYADLDNPVLKIETLEGLMVATEGDYIIKGVQGEFYPCKPDIFKETYEKVEE
;
A
#
# COMPACT_ATOMS: atom_id res chain seq x y z
N MET A 1 14.71 -15.21 -25.88
CA MET A 1 13.58 -16.09 -25.49
C MET A 1 12.46 -15.21 -24.92
N LYS A 2 11.18 -15.59 -25.06
CA LYS A 2 10.03 -14.81 -24.57
C LYS A 2 9.43 -15.49 -23.35
N TYR A 3 9.07 -14.70 -22.33
CA TYR A 3 8.50 -15.15 -21.06
C TYR A 3 7.25 -14.31 -20.75
N ARG A 4 6.32 -14.87 -19.98
CA ARG A 4 5.13 -14.17 -19.46
C ARG A 4 5.21 -14.08 -17.94
N LYS A 5 4.74 -12.97 -17.36
CA LYS A 5 4.58 -12.83 -15.90
C LYS A 5 3.53 -13.84 -15.43
N LYS A 6 3.71 -14.42 -14.24
CA LYS A 6 2.69 -15.27 -13.61
C LYS A 6 1.53 -14.37 -13.13
N PRO A 7 0.27 -14.83 -13.17
CA PRO A 7 -0.80 -14.16 -12.44
C PRO A 7 -0.50 -14.25 -10.94
N VAL A 8 -0.61 -13.13 -10.24
CA VAL A 8 -0.34 -13.03 -8.79
C VAL A 8 -1.53 -12.34 -8.15
N VAL A 9 -2.14 -12.99 -7.16
CA VAL A 9 -3.10 -12.35 -6.25
C VAL A 9 -2.29 -11.66 -5.16
N ILE A 10 -2.68 -10.43 -4.84
CA ILE A 10 -2.01 -9.59 -3.84
C ILE A 10 -2.99 -9.22 -2.72
N GLU A 11 -2.43 -8.81 -1.59
CA GLU A 11 -3.17 -8.15 -0.52
C GLU A 11 -2.85 -6.65 -0.59
N ALA A 12 -3.87 -5.81 -0.44
CA ALA A 12 -3.70 -4.36 -0.39
C ALA A 12 -4.80 -3.71 0.44
N ILE A 13 -4.43 -2.66 1.17
CA ILE A 13 -5.34 -1.83 1.96
C ILE A 13 -5.27 -0.40 1.43
N GLN A 14 -6.42 0.26 1.30
CA GLN A 14 -6.43 1.68 0.95
C GLN A 14 -6.11 2.50 2.22
N PHE A 15 -5.08 3.32 2.15
CA PHE A 15 -4.73 4.20 3.26
C PHE A 15 -5.76 5.34 3.36
N THR A 16 -6.40 5.42 4.52
CA THR A 16 -7.17 6.60 4.95
C THR A 16 -6.68 6.99 6.34
N ASP A 17 -6.75 8.27 6.71
CA ASP A 17 -6.32 8.73 8.03
C ASP A 17 -7.38 8.41 9.10
N THR A 18 -7.64 7.13 9.28
CA THR A 18 -8.60 6.58 10.23
C THR A 18 -7.95 5.49 11.07
N GLU A 19 -8.42 5.34 12.31
CA GLU A 19 -7.93 4.28 13.20
C GLU A 19 -8.09 2.88 12.57
N GLU A 20 -9.22 2.63 11.91
CA GLU A 20 -9.51 1.37 11.21
C GLU A 20 -8.46 1.08 10.14
N SER A 21 -8.19 2.02 9.23
CA SER A 21 -7.20 1.83 8.17
C SER A 21 -5.78 1.63 8.72
N ILE A 22 -5.42 2.34 9.79
CA ILE A 22 -4.12 2.19 10.45
C ILE A 22 -3.99 0.79 11.09
N LEU A 23 -5.06 0.29 11.71
CA LEU A 23 -5.10 -1.06 12.27
C LEU A 23 -5.01 -2.11 11.17
N GLU A 24 -5.77 -1.98 10.08
CA GLU A 24 -5.71 -2.91 8.93
C GLU A 24 -4.31 -2.98 8.33
N LEU A 25 -3.62 -1.84 8.19
CA LEU A 25 -2.23 -1.79 7.74
C LEU A 25 -1.28 -2.53 8.69
N SER A 26 -1.46 -2.34 9.99
CA SER A 26 -0.68 -3.05 11.01
C SER A 26 -0.94 -4.56 10.95
N GLU A 27 -2.20 -4.98 10.80
CA GLU A 27 -2.60 -6.39 10.71
C GLU A 27 -2.10 -7.05 9.41
N LEU A 28 -2.04 -6.28 8.32
CA LEU A 28 -1.43 -6.69 7.06
C LEU A 28 0.09 -6.95 7.23
N GLY A 29 0.70 -6.38 8.27
CA GLY A 29 2.10 -6.58 8.66
C GLY A 29 3.01 -5.38 8.41
N LEU A 30 2.45 -4.20 8.13
CA LEU A 30 3.24 -2.97 8.05
C LEU A 30 3.56 -2.50 9.47
N ASP A 31 4.76 -2.81 9.95
CA ASP A 31 5.20 -2.45 11.30
C ASP A 31 6.61 -1.80 11.29
N PRO A 32 6.77 -0.55 11.77
CA PRO A 32 5.73 0.34 12.30
C PRO A 32 4.93 1.06 11.20
N VAL A 33 3.65 1.30 11.46
CA VAL A 33 2.83 2.24 10.67
C VAL A 33 3.23 3.67 11.03
N ARG A 34 3.90 4.38 10.12
CA ARG A 34 4.45 5.73 10.35
C ARG A 34 3.66 6.80 9.60
N VAL A 35 2.61 7.32 10.23
CA VAL A 35 1.88 8.48 9.72
C VAL A 35 2.58 9.77 10.18
N ASP A 36 2.86 10.66 9.24
CA ASP A 36 3.43 11.98 9.47
C ASP A 36 2.32 13.05 9.36
N TYR A 37 2.18 13.82 10.43
CA TYR A 37 1.18 14.89 10.60
C TYR A 37 1.82 16.29 10.59
N ALA A 38 2.99 16.45 9.97
CA ALA A 38 3.62 17.76 9.80
C ALA A 38 2.70 18.76 9.08
N ASP A 39 1.87 18.27 8.16
CA ASP A 39 0.71 18.97 7.62
C ASP A 39 -0.56 18.26 8.11
N LEU A 40 -1.32 18.92 8.98
CA LEU A 40 -2.53 18.35 9.59
C LEU A 40 -3.68 18.18 8.59
N ASP A 41 -3.67 18.94 7.49
CA ASP A 41 -4.69 18.84 6.45
C ASP A 41 -4.33 17.76 5.41
N ASN A 42 -3.06 17.32 5.38
CA ASN A 42 -2.55 16.35 4.41
C ASN A 42 -1.60 15.33 5.08
N PRO A 43 -2.12 14.47 5.98
CA PRO A 43 -1.32 13.44 6.61
C PRO A 43 -0.77 12.47 5.55
N VAL A 44 0.45 11.99 5.77
CA VAL A 44 1.11 11.07 4.84
C VAL A 44 1.68 9.85 5.55
N LEU A 45 1.55 8.68 4.91
CA LEU A 45 2.13 7.44 5.38
C LEU A 45 3.54 7.27 4.80
N LYS A 46 4.53 7.09 5.67
CA LYS A 46 5.94 6.84 5.29
C LYS A 46 6.24 5.35 5.31
N ILE A 47 6.68 4.83 4.17
CA ILE A 47 6.95 3.40 3.98
C ILE A 47 8.41 3.22 3.55
N GLU A 48 9.16 2.40 4.28
CA GLU A 48 10.51 2.01 3.88
C GLU A 48 10.41 0.88 2.84
N THR A 49 10.75 1.18 1.59
CA THR A 49 10.76 0.21 0.49
C THR A 49 12.20 -0.16 0.09
N LEU A 50 12.35 -1.09 -0.86
CA LEU A 50 13.66 -1.48 -1.40
C LEU A 50 14.34 -0.35 -2.18
N GLU A 51 13.56 0.60 -2.70
CA GLU A 51 14.00 1.79 -3.43
C GLU A 51 14.27 2.99 -2.50
N GLY A 52 13.95 2.86 -1.21
CA GLY A 52 14.11 3.90 -0.20
C GLY A 52 12.78 4.31 0.44
N LEU A 53 12.78 5.45 1.12
CA LEU A 53 11.58 5.96 1.78
C LEU A 53 10.58 6.46 0.72
N MET A 54 9.41 5.84 0.67
CA MET A 54 8.28 6.28 -0.14
C MET A 54 7.17 6.87 0.73
N VAL A 55 6.34 7.70 0.11
CA VAL A 55 5.25 8.42 0.77
C VAL A 55 3.93 8.05 0.09
N ALA A 56 2.95 7.64 0.89
CA ALA A 56 1.58 7.47 0.48
C ALA A 56 0.74 8.64 1.00
N THR A 57 -0.13 9.16 0.15
CA THR A 57 -1.16 10.14 0.53
C THR A 57 -2.47 9.42 0.79
N GLU A 58 -3.40 10.07 1.47
CA GLU A 58 -4.75 9.54 1.66
C GLU A 58 -5.37 9.10 0.31
N GLY A 59 -5.98 7.92 0.30
CA GLY A 59 -6.56 7.27 -0.88
C GLY A 59 -5.61 6.37 -1.67
N ASP A 60 -4.29 6.41 -1.42
CA ASP A 60 -3.34 5.47 -2.02
C ASP A 60 -3.53 4.05 -1.48
N TYR A 61 -3.29 3.05 -2.33
CA TYR A 61 -3.27 1.64 -1.92
C TYR A 61 -1.89 1.25 -1.44
N ILE A 62 -1.83 0.59 -0.28
CA ILE A 62 -0.61 -0.01 0.24
C ILE A 62 -0.63 -1.49 -0.10
N ILE A 63 0.24 -1.90 -1.01
CA ILE A 63 0.30 -3.27 -1.48
C ILE A 63 1.37 -4.03 -0.71
N LYS A 64 1.05 -5.24 -0.29
CA LYS A 64 2.01 -6.21 0.24
C LYS A 64 2.58 -7.05 -0.90
N GLY A 65 3.90 -6.95 -1.08
CA GLY A 65 4.66 -7.74 -2.02
C GLY A 65 4.92 -9.16 -1.54
N VAL A 66 5.47 -9.99 -2.43
CA VAL A 66 5.59 -11.44 -2.21
C VAL A 66 6.67 -11.81 -1.19
N GLN A 67 7.60 -10.90 -0.89
CA GLN A 67 8.64 -11.07 0.13
C GLN A 67 8.31 -10.30 1.42
N GLY A 68 7.07 -9.79 1.54
CA GLY A 68 6.63 -8.99 2.68
C GLY A 68 7.02 -7.50 2.59
N GLU A 69 7.56 -7.06 1.44
CA GLU A 69 7.80 -5.64 1.16
C GLU A 69 6.47 -4.89 1.01
N PHE A 70 6.46 -3.60 1.33
CA PHE A 70 5.29 -2.74 1.15
C PHE A 70 5.61 -1.60 0.19
N TYR A 71 4.63 -1.23 -0.64
CA TYR A 71 4.77 -0.09 -1.55
C TYR A 71 3.44 0.63 -1.73
N PRO A 72 3.46 1.98 -1.83
CA PRO A 72 2.27 2.75 -2.16
C PRO A 72 1.98 2.66 -3.66
N CYS A 73 0.70 2.68 -4.00
CA CYS A 73 0.19 2.64 -5.37
C CYS A 73 -0.96 3.64 -5.52
N LYS A 74 -0.90 4.48 -6.55
CA LYS A 74 -1.94 5.48 -6.79
C LYS A 74 -3.27 4.79 -7.15
N PRO A 75 -4.42 5.29 -6.67
CA PRO A 75 -5.69 4.58 -6.78
C PRO A 75 -6.18 4.39 -8.22
N ASP A 76 -5.85 5.31 -9.12
CA ASP A 76 -6.07 5.16 -10.56
C ASP A 76 -5.23 4.00 -11.14
N ILE A 77 -3.92 4.00 -10.88
CA ILE A 77 -3.02 2.93 -11.32
C ILE A 77 -3.44 1.57 -10.74
N PHE A 78 -3.82 1.54 -9.47
CA PHE A 78 -4.28 0.32 -8.78
C PHE A 78 -5.50 -0.27 -9.49
N LYS A 79 -6.54 0.53 -9.74
CA LYS A 79 -7.78 0.08 -10.36
C LYS A 79 -7.62 -0.32 -11.84
N GLU A 80 -6.63 0.26 -12.53
CA GLU A 80 -6.27 -0.18 -13.90
C GLU A 80 -5.49 -1.51 -13.91
N THR A 81 -4.77 -1.82 -12.83
CA THR A 81 -3.83 -2.97 -12.76
C THR A 81 -4.43 -4.19 -12.08
N TYR A 82 -5.32 -3.99 -11.10
CA TYR A 82 -5.83 -5.02 -10.21
C TYR A 82 -7.36 -5.05 -10.24
N GLU A 83 -7.92 -6.25 -10.17
CA GLU A 83 -9.34 -6.50 -10.00
C GLU A 83 -9.57 -7.25 -8.69
N LYS A 84 -10.74 -7.03 -8.08
CA LYS A 84 -11.12 -7.77 -6.87
C LYS A 84 -11.37 -9.22 -7.26
N VAL A 85 -10.72 -10.15 -6.57
CA VAL A 85 -11.00 -11.57 -6.70
C VAL A 85 -12.20 -11.93 -5.82
N GLU A 86 -13.13 -12.74 -6.35
CA GLU A 86 -14.18 -13.37 -5.56
C GLU A 86 -13.58 -14.56 -4.80
N GLU A 87 -13.92 -14.72 -3.52
CA GLU A 87 -13.54 -15.88 -2.68
C GLU A 87 -14.25 -17.17 -3.09
#